data_AF-A0A2N6EBK8-F1
#
_entry.id   AF-A0A2N6EBK8-F1
#
_cell.length_a   1.000
_cell.length_b   1.000
_cell.length_c   1.000
_cell.angle_alpha   90.00
_cell.angle_beta   90.00
_cell.angle_gamma   90.00
#
_symmetry.space_group_name_H-M   'P 1'
#
loop_
_entity.id
_entity.type
_entity.pdbx_description
1 polymer ?
#
loop_
_entity_poly.entity_id
_entity_poly.type
_entity_poly.pdbx_seq_one_letter_code
_entity_poly.pdbx_strand_id
1 'polypeptide(L)'
;MFLACLTLSFALAAPALAKVETEVVSSLEIEATPLAVASAADGKRLFVLADSAEILVFDSGGNLTDRIAVDKGTDGLQIMGRGDQLLLKNSGKKMVSVLDVAFIQEINIAGAPIKGPANAPVTIVVFDDFQCPYCSRLAPMLKEVLAAYPKEVKLAYKHYPLRNHRYARPAAAASLAANEQGMFWEYHDLLFANYNQLNELKFLEFARQLGLNIKRFEEDMKSPAYQNVINTDTRDGIAAGVRGTPAVFINGRPLKDRSIGGFKKIIDNELEKAGK
;
A
#
# COMPACT_ATOMS: atom_id res chain seq x y z
N MET A 1 -75.73 30.83 16.67
CA MET A 1 -74.57 30.44 15.84
C MET A 1 -73.64 29.65 16.75
N PHE A 2 -73.68 28.31 16.66
CA PHE A 2 -72.95 27.41 17.56
C PHE A 2 -71.48 27.29 17.12
N LEU A 3 -70.56 27.53 18.04
CA LEU A 3 -69.12 27.39 17.83
C LEU A 3 -68.72 25.95 18.20
N ALA A 4 -68.43 25.12 17.21
CA ALA A 4 -67.94 23.76 17.41
C ALA A 4 -66.43 23.80 17.70
N CYS A 5 -66.04 23.37 18.90
CA CYS A 5 -64.65 23.25 19.30
C CYS A 5 -64.13 21.86 18.85
N LEU A 6 -63.32 21.85 17.79
CA LEU A 6 -62.69 20.64 17.25
C LEU A 6 -61.42 20.34 18.06
N THR A 7 -61.42 19.30 18.89
CA THR A 7 -60.23 18.84 19.60
C THR A 7 -59.38 17.96 18.69
N LEU A 8 -58.26 18.51 18.24
CA LEU A 8 -57.25 17.79 17.45
C LEU A 8 -56.33 17.00 18.41
N SER A 9 -56.57 15.71 18.59
CA SER A 9 -55.68 14.83 19.35
C SER A 9 -54.42 14.51 18.54
N PHE A 10 -53.28 15.10 18.92
CA PHE A 10 -51.96 14.68 18.47
C PHE A 10 -51.56 13.40 19.20
N ALA A 11 -51.53 12.26 18.50
CA ALA A 11 -50.89 11.06 18.99
C ALA A 11 -49.37 11.19 18.79
N LEU A 12 -48.62 11.41 19.86
CA LEU A 12 -47.15 11.30 19.85
C LEU A 12 -46.75 9.83 19.64
N ALA A 13 -46.23 9.50 18.47
CA ALA A 13 -45.53 8.23 18.27
C ALA A 13 -44.20 8.26 19.04
N ALA A 14 -44.09 7.46 20.10
CA ALA A 14 -42.82 7.25 20.78
C ALA A 14 -41.84 6.48 19.87
N PRO A 15 -40.55 6.84 19.82
CA PRO A 15 -39.57 6.06 19.07
C PRO A 15 -39.43 4.67 19.69
N ALA A 16 -39.57 3.63 18.87
CA ALA A 16 -39.33 2.26 19.31
C ALA A 16 -37.84 2.10 19.68
N LEU A 17 -37.56 1.75 20.94
CA LEU A 17 -36.22 1.40 21.38
C LEU A 17 -35.81 0.08 20.71
N ALA A 18 -34.65 0.07 20.05
CA ALA A 18 -34.10 -1.14 19.45
C ALA A 18 -33.80 -2.18 20.55
N LYS A 19 -34.18 -3.44 20.32
CA LYS A 19 -33.73 -4.56 21.15
C LYS A 19 -32.30 -4.92 20.75
N VAL A 20 -31.45 -5.19 21.74
CA VAL A 20 -30.07 -5.65 21.54
C VAL A 20 -30.06 -7.17 21.65
N GLU A 21 -29.63 -7.84 20.58
CA GLU A 21 -29.35 -9.28 20.57
C GLU A 21 -27.83 -9.47 20.50
N THR A 22 -27.31 -10.49 21.20
CA THR A 22 -25.87 -10.74 21.30
C THR A 22 -25.56 -12.18 20.97
N GLU A 23 -24.53 -12.40 20.16
CA GLU A 23 -23.98 -13.72 19.84
C GLU A 23 -22.46 -13.65 19.94
N VAL A 24 -21.85 -14.64 20.59
CA VAL A 24 -20.39 -14.80 20.58
C VAL A 24 -20.01 -15.51 19.29
N VAL A 25 -19.46 -14.76 18.34
CA VAL A 25 -19.12 -15.27 17.00
C VAL A 25 -17.83 -16.08 16.99
N SER A 26 -16.88 -15.76 17.88
CA SER A 26 -15.61 -16.47 18.02
C SER A 26 -14.98 -16.21 19.39
N SER A 27 -14.07 -17.10 19.80
CA SER A 27 -13.25 -16.96 21.01
C SER A 27 -11.82 -17.35 20.68
N LEU A 28 -10.86 -16.58 21.18
CA LEU A 28 -9.43 -16.81 21.01
C LEU A 28 -8.83 -17.09 22.39
N GLU A 29 -8.29 -18.30 22.58
CA GLU A 29 -7.54 -18.63 23.80
C GLU A 29 -6.12 -18.07 23.71
N ILE A 30 -5.66 -17.46 24.79
CA ILE A 30 -4.35 -16.81 24.88
C ILE A 30 -3.66 -17.33 26.13
N GLU A 31 -2.43 -17.84 25.99
CA GLU A 31 -1.68 -18.43 27.11
C GLU A 31 -1.34 -17.41 28.20
N ALA A 32 -1.07 -16.16 27.81
CA ALA A 32 -0.74 -15.06 28.71
C ALA A 32 -1.97 -14.21 29.06
N THR A 33 -1.93 -13.50 30.20
CA THR A 33 -3.07 -12.69 30.64
C THR A 33 -3.23 -11.46 29.73
N PRO A 34 -4.38 -11.28 29.04
CA PRO A 34 -4.60 -10.10 28.20
C PRO A 34 -4.88 -8.88 29.08
N LEU A 35 -4.01 -7.86 28.97
CA LEU A 35 -4.16 -6.57 29.67
C LEU A 35 -4.98 -5.56 28.85
N ALA A 36 -4.83 -5.58 27.53
CA ALA A 36 -5.58 -4.74 26.61
C ALA A 36 -5.63 -5.36 25.21
N VAL A 37 -6.68 -5.05 24.46
CA VAL A 37 -6.88 -5.54 23.09
C VAL A 37 -7.20 -4.38 22.17
N ALA A 38 -6.63 -4.40 20.97
CA ALA A 38 -6.95 -3.44 19.92
C ALA A 38 -6.96 -4.15 18.55
N SER A 39 -7.86 -3.77 17.65
CA SER A 39 -7.94 -4.32 16.30
C SER A 39 -7.43 -3.33 15.25
N ALA A 40 -6.64 -3.81 14.30
CA ALA A 40 -6.21 -3.00 13.17
C ALA A 40 -7.44 -2.45 12.43
N ALA A 41 -7.33 -1.22 11.92
CA ALA A 41 -8.42 -0.57 11.18
C ALA A 41 -8.82 -1.30 9.89
N ASP A 42 -7.96 -2.18 9.37
CA ASP A 42 -8.28 -3.04 8.22
C ASP A 42 -9.01 -4.34 8.61
N GLY A 43 -9.24 -4.58 9.90
CA GLY A 43 -9.88 -5.78 10.43
C GLY A 43 -9.06 -7.06 10.25
N LYS A 44 -7.82 -6.96 9.73
CA LYS A 44 -7.00 -8.12 9.40
C LYS A 44 -6.17 -8.60 10.58
N ARG A 45 -6.02 -7.78 11.63
CA ARG A 45 -5.16 -8.10 12.78
C ARG A 45 -5.76 -7.71 14.10
N LEU A 46 -5.44 -8.52 15.11
CA LEU A 46 -5.73 -8.26 16.51
C LEU A 46 -4.40 -8.12 17.26
N PHE A 47 -4.29 -7.08 18.08
CA PHE A 47 -3.15 -6.85 18.96
C PHE A 47 -3.61 -7.07 20.39
N VAL A 48 -2.91 -7.93 21.11
CA VAL A 48 -3.19 -8.22 22.51
C VAL A 48 -1.95 -7.89 23.32
N LEU A 49 -2.04 -6.86 24.15
CA LEU A 49 -1.02 -6.58 25.16
C LEU A 49 -1.15 -7.62 26.26
N ALA A 50 -0.09 -8.38 26.51
CA ALA A 50 -0.04 -9.43 27.52
C ALA A 50 0.78 -9.00 28.75
N ASP A 51 0.52 -9.63 29.89
CA ASP A 51 1.28 -9.46 31.12
C ASP A 51 2.76 -9.91 31.03
N SER A 52 3.11 -10.67 29.98
CA SER A 52 4.48 -11.04 29.61
C SER A 52 5.34 -9.88 29.10
N ALA A 53 4.82 -8.65 29.06
CA ALA A 53 5.44 -7.47 28.44
C ALA A 53 5.68 -7.64 26.93
N GLU A 54 4.72 -8.27 26.27
CA GLU A 54 4.67 -8.44 24.82
C GLU A 54 3.31 -7.97 24.27
N ILE A 55 3.30 -7.54 23.02
CA ILE A 55 2.09 -7.45 22.21
C ILE A 55 2.07 -8.66 21.27
N LEU A 56 1.05 -9.50 21.43
CA LEU A 56 0.78 -10.64 20.58
C LEU A 56 -0.03 -10.16 19.37
N VAL A 57 0.44 -10.48 18.16
CA VAL A 57 -0.20 -10.06 16.91
C VAL A 57 -0.86 -11.28 16.26
N PHE A 58 -2.19 -11.26 16.15
CA PHE A 58 -2.95 -12.32 15.51
C PHE A 58 -3.50 -11.88 14.15
N ASP A 59 -3.64 -12.82 13.22
CA ASP A 59 -4.38 -12.61 11.97
C ASP A 59 -5.90 -12.67 12.19
N SER A 60 -6.68 -12.47 11.12
CA SER A 60 -8.15 -12.55 11.16
C SER A 60 -8.71 -13.95 11.44
N GLY A 61 -7.88 -14.99 11.33
CA GLY A 61 -8.21 -16.37 11.67
C GLY A 61 -7.90 -16.72 13.13
N GLY A 62 -7.29 -15.81 13.89
CA GLY A 62 -6.85 -16.05 15.27
C GLY A 62 -5.49 -16.74 15.39
N ASN A 63 -4.71 -16.84 14.31
CA ASN A 63 -3.36 -17.41 14.39
C ASN A 63 -2.37 -16.36 14.87
N LEU A 64 -1.48 -16.73 15.81
CA LEU A 64 -0.39 -15.87 16.24
C LEU A 64 0.64 -15.72 15.10
N THR A 65 0.88 -14.49 14.68
CA THR A 65 1.77 -14.15 13.56
C THR A 65 3.05 -13.45 13.99
N ASP A 66 3.03 -12.73 15.12
CA ASP A 66 4.20 -11.99 15.60
C ASP A 66 4.13 -11.70 17.11
N ARG A 67 5.28 -11.38 17.70
CA ARG A 67 5.44 -10.94 19.10
C ARG A 67 6.31 -9.69 19.15
N ILE A 68 5.75 -8.63 19.71
CA ILE A 68 6.45 -7.34 19.82
C ILE A 68 6.77 -7.10 21.29
N ALA A 69 8.07 -7.08 21.63
CA ALA A 69 8.50 -6.74 22.98
C ALA A 69 8.15 -5.28 23.31
N VAL A 70 7.66 -5.04 24.51
CA VAL A 70 7.37 -3.70 25.03
C VAL A 70 8.01 -3.50 26.40
N ASP A 71 8.04 -2.25 26.85
CA ASP A 71 8.53 -1.91 28.19
C ASP A 71 7.71 -2.64 29.27
N LYS A 72 8.42 -3.22 30.25
CA LYS A 72 7.77 -3.77 31.46
C LYS A 72 6.88 -2.72 32.13
N GLY A 73 5.69 -3.13 32.54
CA GLY A 73 4.67 -2.27 33.15
C GLY A 73 3.82 -1.46 32.16
N THR A 74 3.94 -1.72 30.86
CA THR A 74 2.97 -1.23 29.86
C THR A 74 1.60 -1.83 30.18
N ASP A 75 0.60 -0.98 30.36
CA ASP A 75 -0.72 -1.31 30.90
C ASP A 75 -1.87 -0.71 30.08
N GLY A 76 -1.57 -0.20 28.89
CA GLY A 76 -2.59 0.24 27.95
C GLY A 76 -2.09 0.16 26.51
N LEU A 77 -3.01 -0.20 25.62
CA LEU A 77 -2.79 -0.33 24.19
C LEU A 77 -3.96 0.34 23.47
N GLN A 78 -3.65 1.26 22.57
CA GLN A 78 -4.61 1.80 21.61
C GLN A 78 -3.99 1.83 20.22
N ILE A 79 -4.83 1.79 19.21
CA ILE A 79 -4.39 1.94 17.82
C ILE A 79 -4.70 3.37 17.36
N MET A 80 -3.76 3.96 16.63
CA MET A 80 -3.91 5.28 16.04
C MET A 80 -3.53 5.24 14.55
N GLY A 81 -3.77 6.35 13.86
CA GLY A 81 -3.45 6.48 12.45
C GLY A 81 -4.30 5.56 11.58
N ARG A 82 -3.66 4.77 10.72
CA ARG A 82 -4.34 3.83 9.79
C ARG A 82 -4.29 2.38 10.28
N GLY A 83 -4.03 2.15 11.56
CA GLY A 83 -3.81 0.79 12.10
C GLY A 83 -2.34 0.39 12.21
N ASP A 84 -1.44 1.34 12.01
CA ASP A 84 0.00 1.17 11.88
C ASP A 84 0.80 1.89 12.98
N GLN A 85 0.11 2.51 13.94
CA GLN A 85 0.71 3.10 15.13
C GLN A 85 0.00 2.57 16.38
N LEU A 86 0.78 2.11 17.35
CA LEU A 86 0.30 1.66 18.66
C LEU A 86 0.66 2.70 19.71
N LEU A 87 -0.34 3.25 20.38
CA LEU A 87 -0.20 4.06 21.58
C LEU A 87 -0.09 3.13 22.78
N LEU A 88 1.06 3.19 23.45
CA LEU A 88 1.38 2.38 24.61
C LEU A 88 1.38 3.26 25.85
N LYS A 89 0.54 2.93 26.83
CA LYS A 89 0.51 3.62 28.12
C LYS A 89 1.31 2.80 29.12
N ASN A 90 2.13 3.49 29.91
CA ASN A 90 2.80 2.92 31.07
C ASN A 90 2.52 3.83 32.28
N SER A 91 1.51 3.47 33.07
CA SER A 91 1.09 4.28 34.23
C SER A 91 2.19 4.38 35.29
N GLY A 92 2.98 3.31 35.49
CA GLY A 92 4.08 3.28 36.47
C GLY A 92 5.20 4.27 36.13
N LYS A 93 5.53 4.42 34.85
CA LYS A 93 6.51 5.39 34.34
C LYS A 93 5.92 6.77 34.02
N LYS A 94 4.60 6.95 34.15
CA LYS A 94 3.86 8.16 33.71
C LYS A 94 4.17 8.51 32.25
N MET A 95 4.22 7.50 31.38
CA MET A 95 4.68 7.63 30.00
C MET A 95 3.63 7.15 29.01
N VAL A 96 3.57 7.82 27.85
CA VAL A 96 2.86 7.37 26.66
C VAL A 96 3.86 7.32 25.52
N SER A 97 4.00 6.16 24.89
CA SER A 97 4.89 5.92 23.75
C SER A 97 4.06 5.66 22.51
N VAL A 98 4.56 6.09 21.35
CA VAL A 98 3.99 5.73 20.05
C VAL A 98 4.93 4.77 19.37
N LEU A 99 4.47 3.54 19.14
CA LEU A 99 5.20 2.52 18.42
C LEU A 99 4.72 2.48 16.96
N ASP A 100 5.63 2.72 16.02
CA ASP A 100 5.34 2.57 14.59
C ASP A 100 5.49 1.10 14.18
N VAL A 101 4.39 0.49 13.74
CA VAL A 101 4.37 -0.91 13.29
C VAL A 101 4.26 -0.91 11.78
N ALA A 102 5.31 -1.41 11.13
CA ALA A 102 5.28 -1.62 9.69
C ALA A 102 5.13 -3.09 9.38
N PHE A 103 4.14 -3.40 8.55
CA PHE A 103 3.88 -4.76 8.11
C PHE A 103 4.63 -5.00 6.81
N ILE A 104 5.63 -5.87 6.88
CA ILE A 104 6.43 -6.23 5.72
C ILE A 104 5.58 -7.08 4.78
N GLN A 105 5.45 -6.63 3.53
CA GLN A 105 4.69 -7.30 2.49
C GLN A 105 5.63 -8.16 1.64
N GLU A 106 5.26 -9.42 1.43
CA GLU A 106 5.89 -10.22 0.38
C GLU A 106 5.29 -9.81 -0.97
N ILE A 107 6.09 -9.13 -1.79
CA ILE A 107 5.67 -8.67 -3.12
C ILE A 107 6.47 -9.42 -4.17
N ASN A 108 5.79 -10.24 -4.97
CA ASN A 108 6.42 -10.99 -6.04
C ASN A 108 6.87 -10.05 -7.16
N ILE A 109 8.18 -9.89 -7.37
CA ILE A 109 8.75 -9.06 -8.44
C ILE A 109 9.15 -9.85 -9.70
N ALA A 110 8.83 -11.15 -9.78
CA ALA A 110 9.19 -11.96 -10.93
C ALA A 110 8.55 -11.41 -12.22
N GLY A 111 9.37 -11.20 -13.25
CA GLY A 111 8.93 -10.63 -14.54
C GLY A 111 8.68 -9.13 -14.53
N ALA A 112 8.79 -8.45 -13.38
CA ALA A 112 8.69 -7.00 -13.31
C ALA A 112 9.91 -6.35 -13.99
N PRO A 113 9.74 -5.20 -14.68
CA PRO A 113 10.87 -4.39 -15.12
C PRO A 113 11.71 -3.93 -13.92
N ILE A 114 13.00 -4.23 -13.96
CA ILE A 114 13.97 -3.89 -12.91
C ILE A 114 14.97 -2.84 -13.40
N LYS A 115 15.26 -1.83 -12.56
CA LYS A 115 16.38 -0.88 -12.73
C LYS A 115 17.35 -1.01 -11.58
N GLY A 116 18.65 -0.99 -11.87
CA GLY A 116 19.71 -1.17 -10.87
C GLY A 116 20.26 -2.60 -10.80
N PRO A 117 21.18 -2.89 -9.86
CA PRO A 117 21.87 -4.17 -9.80
C PRO A 117 20.93 -5.32 -9.41
N ALA A 118 21.06 -6.48 -10.08
CA ALA A 118 20.22 -7.65 -9.80
C ALA A 118 20.32 -8.12 -8.33
N ASN A 119 21.51 -8.02 -7.75
CA ASN A 119 21.84 -8.46 -6.38
C ASN A 119 21.83 -7.32 -5.35
N ALA A 120 21.20 -6.18 -5.67
CA ALA A 120 21.03 -5.10 -4.72
C ALA A 120 20.31 -5.59 -3.44
N PRO A 121 20.85 -5.33 -2.23
CA PRO A 121 20.25 -5.75 -0.96
C PRO A 121 18.92 -5.05 -0.66
N VAL A 122 18.68 -3.89 -1.26
CA VAL A 122 17.45 -3.13 -1.09
C VAL A 122 16.64 -3.13 -2.37
N THR A 123 15.40 -3.59 -2.29
CA THR A 123 14.44 -3.57 -3.39
C THR A 123 13.35 -2.54 -3.10
N ILE A 124 13.26 -1.52 -3.95
CA ILE A 124 12.11 -0.63 -4.01
C ILE A 124 11.10 -1.23 -4.98
N VAL A 125 9.88 -1.48 -4.53
CA VAL A 125 8.75 -1.81 -5.42
C VAL A 125 7.83 -0.60 -5.51
N VAL A 126 7.54 -0.15 -6.73
CA VAL A 126 6.56 0.91 -6.98
C VAL A 126 5.36 0.34 -7.72
N PHE A 127 4.16 0.50 -7.15
CA PHE A 127 2.89 0.31 -7.85
C PHE A 127 2.45 1.66 -8.41
N ASP A 128 2.39 1.75 -9.74
CA ASP A 128 2.27 3.04 -10.41
C ASP A 128 1.30 3.04 -11.59
N ASP A 129 0.89 4.27 -11.94
CA ASP A 129 -0.02 4.58 -13.02
C ASP A 129 0.56 5.74 -13.85
N PHE A 130 0.80 5.49 -15.15
CA PHE A 130 1.41 6.45 -16.05
C PHE A 130 0.59 7.73 -16.30
N GLN A 131 -0.71 7.73 -16.03
CA GLN A 131 -1.57 8.91 -16.14
C GLN A 131 -1.73 9.66 -14.80
N CYS A 132 -1.22 9.11 -13.70
CA CYS A 132 -1.39 9.72 -12.39
C CYS A 132 -0.37 10.86 -12.16
N PRO A 133 -0.83 12.08 -11.82
CA PRO A 133 0.05 13.24 -11.61
C PRO A 133 1.03 13.07 -10.43
N TYR A 134 0.64 12.35 -9.38
CA TYR A 134 1.53 12.08 -8.25
C TYR A 134 2.64 11.07 -8.61
N CYS A 135 2.35 10.15 -9.52
CA CYS A 135 3.30 9.16 -10.01
C CYS A 135 4.37 9.83 -10.87
N SER A 136 3.94 10.69 -11.79
CA SER A 136 4.85 11.54 -12.60
C SER A 136 5.78 12.39 -11.72
N ARG A 137 5.29 12.92 -10.58
CA ARG A 137 6.14 13.66 -9.62
C ARG A 137 7.09 12.76 -8.81
N LEU A 138 6.75 11.50 -8.59
CA LEU A 138 7.61 10.56 -7.86
C LEU A 138 8.75 10.02 -8.75
N ALA A 139 8.52 9.85 -10.05
CA ALA A 139 9.49 9.24 -10.95
C ALA A 139 10.88 9.92 -10.94
N PRO A 140 11.03 11.27 -10.97
CA PRO A 140 12.32 11.93 -10.81
C PRO A 140 12.98 11.63 -9.46
N MET A 141 12.21 11.58 -8.37
CA MET A 141 12.72 11.28 -7.04
C MET A 141 13.28 9.86 -6.94
N LEU A 142 12.62 8.88 -7.58
CA LEU A 142 13.17 7.52 -7.67
C LEU A 142 14.49 7.47 -8.43
N LYS A 143 14.69 8.33 -9.45
CA LYS A 143 15.98 8.46 -10.14
C LYS A 143 17.06 9.03 -9.21
N GLU A 144 16.73 10.04 -8.42
CA GLU A 144 17.65 10.60 -7.41
C GLU A 144 18.06 9.55 -6.36
N VAL A 145 17.10 8.74 -5.90
CA VAL A 145 17.37 7.64 -4.96
C VAL A 145 18.29 6.59 -5.58
N LEU A 146 17.99 6.13 -6.81
CA LEU A 146 18.85 5.17 -7.51
C LEU A 146 20.26 5.72 -7.78
N ALA A 147 20.38 7.03 -8.04
CA ALA A 147 21.68 7.67 -8.22
C ALA A 147 22.47 7.79 -6.90
N ALA A 148 21.78 7.96 -5.77
CA ALA A 148 22.41 8.00 -4.45
C ALA A 148 22.86 6.62 -3.94
N TYR A 149 22.21 5.54 -4.40
CA TYR A 149 22.47 4.16 -3.99
C TYR A 149 22.68 3.22 -5.18
N PRO A 150 23.68 3.49 -6.04
CA PRO A 150 23.80 2.84 -7.35
C PRO A 150 24.14 1.35 -7.28
N LYS A 151 24.68 0.86 -6.15
CA LYS A 151 25.04 -0.55 -5.94
C LYS A 151 24.07 -1.26 -5.00
N GLU A 152 23.40 -0.49 -4.15
CA GLU A 152 22.68 -0.96 -2.98
C GLU A 152 21.18 -1.12 -3.25
N VAL A 153 20.64 -0.37 -4.21
CA VAL A 153 19.20 -0.29 -4.48
C VAL A 153 18.86 -0.74 -5.90
N LYS A 154 17.81 -1.54 -6.02
CA LYS A 154 17.09 -1.79 -7.28
C LYS A 154 15.63 -1.36 -7.19
N LEU A 155 15.08 -0.94 -8.31
CA LEU A 155 13.68 -0.55 -8.47
C LEU A 155 12.94 -1.60 -9.31
N ALA A 156 11.86 -2.16 -8.78
CA ALA A 156 10.89 -2.98 -9.49
C ALA A 156 9.62 -2.18 -9.76
N TYR A 157 9.18 -2.13 -11.01
CA TYR A 157 7.95 -1.44 -11.42
C TYR A 157 6.78 -2.43 -11.50
N LYS A 158 5.64 -2.08 -10.91
CA LYS A 158 4.39 -2.82 -11.00
C LYS A 158 3.25 -1.94 -11.50
N HIS A 159 2.46 -2.46 -12.43
CA HIS A 159 1.33 -1.74 -13.01
C HIS A 159 0.12 -1.73 -12.08
N TYR A 160 -0.35 -0.53 -11.72
CA TYR A 160 -1.59 -0.35 -10.97
C TYR A 160 -2.47 0.73 -11.63
N PRO A 161 -2.99 0.49 -12.86
CA PRO A 161 -3.77 1.49 -13.58
C PRO A 161 -5.10 1.77 -12.87
N LEU A 162 -5.33 3.03 -12.51
CA LEU A 162 -6.54 3.44 -11.81
C LEU A 162 -7.73 3.48 -12.78
N ARG A 163 -8.90 3.01 -12.32
CA ARG A 163 -10.11 2.86 -13.16
C ARG A 163 -10.62 4.19 -13.72
N ASN A 164 -10.37 5.29 -13.02
CA ASN A 164 -10.74 6.64 -13.44
C ASN A 164 -9.73 7.30 -14.40
N HIS A 165 -8.62 6.62 -14.72
CA HIS A 165 -7.61 7.09 -15.67
C HIS A 165 -7.75 6.35 -17.00
N ARG A 166 -8.41 7.00 -17.98
CA ARG A 166 -8.77 6.43 -19.29
C ARG A 166 -7.61 5.73 -20.01
N TYR A 167 -6.40 6.29 -19.92
CA TYR A 167 -5.20 5.86 -20.63
C TYR A 167 -4.19 5.12 -19.75
N ALA A 168 -4.44 4.96 -18.45
CA ALA A 168 -3.52 4.25 -17.55
C ALA A 168 -3.24 2.81 -17.99
N ARG A 169 -4.30 2.08 -18.32
CA ARG A 169 -4.20 0.67 -18.74
C ARG A 169 -3.61 0.50 -20.15
N PRO A 170 -4.02 1.30 -21.16
CA PRO A 170 -3.31 1.34 -22.43
C PRO A 170 -1.82 1.72 -22.32
N ALA A 171 -1.47 2.68 -21.46
CA ALA A 171 -0.08 3.08 -21.23
C ALA A 171 0.75 1.97 -20.58
N ALA A 172 0.17 1.23 -19.63
CA ALA A 172 0.79 0.03 -19.07
C ALA A 172 1.10 -1.01 -20.16
N ALA A 173 0.12 -1.33 -21.02
CA ALA A 173 0.32 -2.26 -22.12
C ALA A 173 1.39 -1.76 -23.12
N ALA A 174 1.39 -0.47 -23.43
CA ALA A 174 2.41 0.18 -24.27
C ALA A 174 3.82 0.06 -23.67
N SER A 175 3.98 0.26 -22.35
CA SER A 175 5.27 0.09 -21.69
C SER A 175 5.76 -1.36 -21.71
N LEU A 176 4.87 -2.35 -21.60
CA LEU A 176 5.21 -3.76 -21.71
C LEU A 176 5.61 -4.13 -23.15
N ALA A 177 4.93 -3.58 -24.16
CA ALA A 177 5.33 -3.74 -25.56
C ALA A 177 6.71 -3.12 -25.85
N ALA A 178 7.08 -2.02 -25.18
CA ALA A 178 8.43 -1.47 -25.24
C ALA A 178 9.45 -2.33 -24.49
N ASN A 179 9.06 -2.96 -23.37
CA ASN A 179 9.91 -3.87 -22.60
C ASN A 179 10.38 -5.08 -23.42
N GLU A 180 9.50 -5.62 -24.25
CA GLU A 180 9.81 -6.73 -25.19
C GLU A 180 10.89 -6.39 -26.24
N GLN A 181 11.16 -5.10 -26.39
CA GLN A 181 12.18 -4.56 -27.27
C GLN A 181 13.33 -3.91 -26.48
N GLY A 182 13.39 -4.15 -25.17
CA GLY A 182 14.47 -3.70 -24.29
C GLY A 182 14.40 -2.24 -23.85
N MET A 183 13.29 -1.54 -24.11
CA MET A 183 13.17 -0.07 -23.94
C MET A 183 12.13 0.33 -22.90
N PHE A 184 11.94 -0.48 -21.85
CA PHE A 184 10.93 -0.18 -20.82
C PHE A 184 11.19 1.17 -20.14
N TRP A 185 12.42 1.43 -19.70
CA TRP A 185 12.72 2.59 -18.85
C TRP A 185 12.71 3.91 -19.64
N GLU A 186 13.15 3.88 -20.88
CA GLU A 186 13.10 5.00 -21.82
C GLU A 186 11.64 5.32 -22.17
N TYR A 187 10.82 4.29 -22.44
CA TYR A 187 9.41 4.48 -22.73
C TYR A 187 8.62 4.94 -21.49
N HIS A 188 8.92 4.38 -20.32
CA HIS A 188 8.42 4.81 -19.02
C HIS A 188 8.68 6.30 -18.78
N ASP A 189 9.89 6.78 -19.08
CA ASP A 189 10.25 8.18 -18.91
C ASP A 189 9.45 9.10 -19.86
N LEU A 190 9.24 8.69 -21.11
CA LEU A 190 8.38 9.43 -22.05
C LEU A 190 6.92 9.47 -21.59
N LEU A 191 6.39 8.35 -21.08
CA LEU A 191 5.03 8.30 -20.54
C LEU A 191 4.86 9.27 -19.37
N PHE A 192 5.77 9.26 -18.39
CA PHE A 192 5.65 10.15 -17.23
C PHE A 192 5.91 11.62 -17.54
N ALA A 193 6.80 11.92 -18.50
CA ALA A 193 7.00 13.27 -18.99
C ALA A 193 5.74 13.84 -19.67
N ASN A 194 4.85 12.98 -20.16
CA ASN A 194 3.64 13.34 -20.90
C ASN A 194 2.35 12.81 -20.24
N TYR A 195 2.36 12.58 -18.92
CA TYR A 195 1.29 11.88 -18.20
C TYR A 195 -0.12 12.48 -18.44
N ASN A 196 -0.20 13.79 -18.69
CA ASN A 196 -1.43 14.55 -18.91
C ASN A 196 -1.85 14.66 -20.39
N GLN A 197 -1.05 14.14 -21.32
CA GLN A 197 -1.29 14.18 -22.77
C GLN A 197 -1.42 12.79 -23.38
N LEU A 198 -1.36 11.73 -22.57
CA LEU A 198 -1.41 10.35 -23.04
C LEU A 198 -2.67 10.09 -23.87
N ASN A 199 -2.47 9.43 -25.01
CA ASN A 199 -3.48 8.93 -25.93
C ASN A 199 -2.83 7.92 -26.88
N GLU A 200 -3.64 7.27 -27.72
CA GLU A 200 -3.18 6.23 -28.66
C GLU A 200 -2.11 6.74 -29.64
N LEU A 201 -2.23 7.98 -30.13
CA LEU A 201 -1.24 8.58 -31.04
C LEU A 201 0.09 8.82 -30.33
N LYS A 202 0.05 9.30 -29.08
CA LYS A 202 1.26 9.52 -28.27
C LYS A 202 2.01 8.22 -28.01
N PHE A 203 1.30 7.12 -27.76
CA PHE A 203 1.99 5.83 -27.56
C PHE A 203 2.82 5.41 -28.76
N LEU A 204 2.26 5.60 -29.97
CA LEU A 204 2.94 5.30 -31.22
C LEU A 204 4.07 6.30 -31.54
N GLU A 205 3.86 7.58 -31.22
CA GLU A 205 4.89 8.63 -31.32
C GLU A 205 6.13 8.27 -30.49
N PHE A 206 5.94 7.88 -29.23
CA PHE A 206 7.04 7.48 -28.34
C PHE A 206 7.75 6.22 -28.84
N ALA A 207 7.01 5.24 -29.35
CA ALA A 207 7.61 4.03 -29.93
C ALA A 207 8.49 4.37 -31.13
N ARG A 208 8.05 5.29 -32.01
CA ARG A 208 8.86 5.78 -33.14
C ARG A 208 10.08 6.57 -32.67
N GLN A 209 9.93 7.42 -31.65
CA GLN A 209 11.02 8.20 -31.09
C GLN A 209 12.16 7.31 -30.56
N LEU A 210 11.82 6.15 -29.98
CA LEU A 210 12.80 5.18 -29.48
C LEU A 210 13.26 4.16 -30.54
N GLY A 211 12.82 4.29 -31.79
CA GLY A 211 13.21 3.39 -32.88
C GLY A 211 12.66 1.96 -32.74
N LEU A 212 11.54 1.77 -32.04
CA LEU A 212 10.92 0.46 -31.88
C LEU A 212 10.35 -0.06 -33.20
N ASN A 213 10.27 -1.39 -33.35
CA ASN A 213 9.50 -2.00 -34.41
C ASN A 213 8.02 -1.74 -34.16
N ILE A 214 7.44 -0.85 -34.96
CA ILE A 214 6.07 -0.37 -34.78
C ILE A 214 5.03 -1.46 -34.96
N LYS A 215 5.20 -2.33 -35.97
CA LYS A 215 4.24 -3.42 -36.21
C LYS A 215 4.21 -4.38 -35.01
N ARG A 216 5.38 -4.79 -34.53
CA ARG A 216 5.51 -5.64 -33.34
C ARG A 216 4.92 -4.94 -32.11
N PHE A 217 5.22 -3.66 -31.93
CA PHE A 217 4.72 -2.87 -30.80
C PHE A 217 3.17 -2.81 -30.76
N GLU A 218 2.53 -2.56 -31.90
CA GLU A 218 1.07 -2.52 -32.00
C GLU A 218 0.40 -3.89 -31.78
N GLU A 219 1.05 -4.98 -32.21
CA GLU A 219 0.64 -6.36 -31.93
C GLU A 219 0.76 -6.66 -30.43
N ASP A 220 1.93 -6.38 -29.86
CA ASP A 220 2.27 -6.60 -28.45
C ASP A 220 1.32 -5.83 -27.53
N MET A 221 0.99 -4.56 -27.82
CA MET A 221 0.02 -3.77 -27.04
C MET A 221 -1.36 -4.44 -26.88
N LYS A 222 -1.76 -5.29 -27.83
CA LYS A 222 -3.04 -6.00 -27.83
C LYS A 222 -2.95 -7.39 -27.18
N SER A 223 -1.75 -7.79 -26.73
CA SER A 223 -1.49 -9.10 -26.17
C SER A 223 -2.32 -9.37 -24.89
N PRO A 224 -3.13 -10.45 -24.87
CA PRO A 224 -3.80 -10.90 -23.66
C PRO A 224 -2.82 -11.23 -22.52
N ALA A 225 -1.59 -11.66 -22.86
CA ALA A 225 -0.56 -11.95 -21.87
C ALA A 225 -0.18 -10.71 -21.05
N TYR A 226 -0.04 -9.54 -21.69
CA TYR A 226 0.27 -8.29 -20.96
C TYR A 226 -0.92 -7.78 -20.17
N GLN A 227 -2.16 -8.02 -20.64
CA GLN A 227 -3.34 -7.77 -19.81
C GLN A 227 -3.33 -8.63 -18.54
N ASN A 228 -2.86 -9.87 -18.61
CA ASN A 228 -2.70 -10.74 -17.46
C ASN A 228 -1.58 -10.29 -16.52
N VAL A 229 -0.45 -9.78 -17.04
CA VAL A 229 0.60 -9.15 -16.22
C VAL A 229 0.03 -7.97 -15.44
N ILE A 230 -0.65 -7.04 -16.11
CA ILE A 230 -1.28 -5.87 -15.48
C ILE A 230 -2.30 -6.28 -14.40
N ASN A 231 -3.13 -7.29 -14.69
CA ASN A 231 -4.09 -7.83 -13.72
C ASN A 231 -3.42 -8.48 -12.52
N THR A 232 -2.28 -9.13 -12.73
CA THR A 232 -1.51 -9.76 -11.64
C THR A 232 -0.87 -8.69 -10.76
N ASP A 233 -0.21 -7.71 -11.34
CA ASP A 233 0.34 -6.58 -10.58
C ASP A 233 -0.75 -5.82 -9.81
N THR A 234 -1.93 -5.61 -10.41
CA THR A 234 -3.05 -4.97 -9.71
C THR A 234 -3.51 -5.80 -8.51
N ARG A 235 -3.60 -7.14 -8.65
CA ARG A 235 -3.96 -8.04 -7.55
C ARG A 235 -2.90 -8.06 -6.46
N ASP A 236 -1.62 -8.09 -6.82
CA ASP A 236 -0.51 -8.02 -5.88
C ASP A 236 -0.57 -6.71 -5.07
N GLY A 237 -0.87 -5.59 -5.75
CA GLY A 237 -1.07 -4.30 -5.08
C GLY A 237 -2.23 -4.34 -4.10
N ILE A 238 -3.39 -4.88 -4.49
CA ILE A 238 -4.56 -5.02 -3.61
C ILE A 238 -4.20 -5.89 -2.39
N ALA A 239 -3.52 -7.02 -2.60
CA ALA A 239 -3.08 -7.91 -1.54
C ALA A 239 -2.12 -7.21 -0.56
N ALA A 240 -1.18 -6.41 -1.08
CA ALA A 240 -0.25 -5.58 -0.31
C ALA A 240 -0.88 -4.32 0.33
N GLY A 241 -2.20 -4.11 0.16
CA GLY A 241 -2.94 -3.00 0.76
C GLY A 241 -2.85 -1.67 -0.01
N VAL A 242 -2.43 -1.69 -1.28
CA VAL A 242 -2.44 -0.52 -2.17
C VAL A 242 -3.87 -0.06 -2.41
N ARG A 243 -4.13 1.22 -2.13
CA ARG A 243 -5.45 1.86 -2.33
C ARG A 243 -5.44 2.98 -3.38
N GLY A 244 -4.26 3.27 -3.94
CA GLY A 244 -4.04 4.34 -4.90
C GLY A 244 -2.55 4.44 -5.25
N THR A 245 -2.25 5.25 -6.26
CA THR A 245 -0.89 5.40 -6.80
C THR A 245 -0.33 6.82 -6.58
N PRO A 246 1.00 6.99 -6.43
CA PRO A 246 1.98 5.91 -6.31
C PRO A 246 1.79 5.14 -4.99
N ALA A 247 2.24 3.89 -4.93
CA ALA A 247 2.49 3.20 -3.67
C ALA A 247 3.89 2.57 -3.72
N VAL A 248 4.67 2.82 -2.67
CA VAL A 248 6.10 2.47 -2.64
C VAL A 248 6.35 1.56 -1.45
N PHE A 249 7.10 0.50 -1.69
CA PHE A 249 7.57 -0.43 -0.68
C PHE A 249 9.08 -0.57 -0.77
N ILE A 250 9.78 -0.63 0.37
CA ILE A 250 11.23 -0.85 0.44
C ILE A 250 11.45 -2.14 1.23
N ASN A 251 11.95 -3.19 0.59
CA ASN A 251 12.01 -4.55 1.15
C ASN A 251 10.66 -4.98 1.76
N GLY A 252 9.57 -4.70 1.06
CA GLY A 252 8.21 -5.00 1.54
C GLY A 252 7.64 -4.03 2.56
N ARG A 253 8.44 -3.13 3.15
CA ARG A 253 7.96 -2.10 4.08
C ARG A 253 7.26 -0.96 3.32
N PRO A 254 5.99 -0.61 3.61
CA PRO A 254 5.34 0.52 2.98
C PRO A 254 6.03 1.85 3.35
N LEU A 255 6.34 2.67 2.34
CA LEU A 255 6.93 3.99 2.55
C LEU A 255 5.85 5.04 2.79
N LYS A 256 5.82 5.57 4.02
CA LYS A 256 4.86 6.61 4.45
C LYS A 256 5.33 8.01 4.06
N ASP A 257 6.59 8.32 4.34
CA ASP A 257 7.23 9.58 3.94
C ASP A 257 7.93 9.40 2.59
N ARG A 258 7.34 9.99 1.54
CA ARG A 258 7.87 9.95 0.17
C ARG A 258 8.74 11.15 -0.15
N SER A 259 9.43 11.70 0.84
CA SER A 259 10.53 12.63 0.63
C SER A 259 11.84 11.86 0.43
N ILE A 260 12.86 12.52 -0.14
CA ILE A 260 14.21 11.95 -0.22
C ILE A 260 14.72 11.51 1.17
N GLY A 261 14.43 12.29 2.22
CA GLY A 261 14.80 11.93 3.60
C GLY A 261 14.11 10.64 4.08
N GLY A 262 12.83 10.47 3.75
CA GLY A 262 12.07 9.26 4.05
C GLY A 262 12.63 8.02 3.35
N PHE A 263 12.97 8.12 2.06
CA PHE A 263 13.65 7.06 1.33
C PHE A 263 14.99 6.69 1.98
N LYS A 264 15.88 7.68 2.17
CA LYS A 264 17.22 7.46 2.75
C LYS A 264 17.13 6.77 4.10
N LYS A 265 16.28 7.28 5.00
CA LYS A 265 16.10 6.70 6.35
C LYS A 265 15.77 5.21 6.30
N ILE A 266 14.87 4.78 5.42
CA ILE A 266 14.50 3.36 5.35
C ILE A 266 15.60 2.55 4.64
N ILE A 267 16.18 3.06 3.56
CA ILE A 267 17.26 2.39 2.82
C ILE A 267 18.45 2.15 3.74
N ASP A 268 18.95 3.19 4.42
CA ASP A 268 20.11 3.12 5.31
C ASP A 268 19.87 2.10 6.44
N ASN A 269 18.68 2.11 7.05
CA ASN A 269 18.31 1.11 8.06
C ASN A 269 18.30 -0.33 7.53
N GLU A 270 17.85 -0.55 6.28
CA GLU A 270 17.86 -1.88 5.67
C GLU A 270 19.28 -2.32 5.28
N LEU A 271 20.16 -1.38 4.92
CA LEU A 271 21.58 -1.65 4.67
C LEU A 271 22.32 -2.03 5.94
N GLU A 272 22.10 -1.30 7.04
CA GLU A 272 22.68 -1.63 8.35
C GLU A 272 22.30 -3.06 8.78
N LYS A 273 21.03 -3.46 8.63
CA LYS A 273 20.56 -4.83 8.91
C LYS A 273 21.22 -5.87 8.01
N ALA A 274 21.53 -5.52 6.77
CA ALA A 274 22.22 -6.38 5.82
C ALA A 274 23.74 -6.41 6.02
N GLY A 275 24.28 -5.68 7.00
CA GLY A 275 25.71 -5.55 7.25
C GLY A 275 26.46 -4.84 6.12
N LYS A 276 25.80 -3.85 5.50
CA LYS A 276 26.32 -3.07 4.37
C LYS A 276 26.58 -1.63 4.74
#